data_AF-A0A1L7V127-F1
#
_entry.id   AF-A0A1L7V127-F1
#
_cell.length_a   1.000
_cell.length_b   1.000
_cell.length_c   1.000
_cell.angle_alpha   90.00
_cell.angle_beta   90.00
_cell.angle_gamma   90.00
#
_symmetry.space_group_name_H-M   'P 1'
#
loop_
_entity.id
_entity.type
_entity.pdbx_description
1 polymer ?
#
loop_
_entity_poly.entity_id
_entity_poly.type
_entity_poly.pdbx_seq_one_letter_code
_entity_poly.pdbx_strand_id
1 'polypeptide(L)'
;MADIKRGQFDLDPYSPSMEEFRDKIRECQDPPMARSRVQSVLDNYSQMRLDMPKAIQLKVTRFLRHEKWVDRPRNLGLSRLYCMLAGKGRTKVLNFSAWLVVAAIWPSHRLVLGIADEMSRLWGQKFPDTRPFFPKNVSEEEALLKYDGNFVPADDCSLSEAGDGNPKDINKEDNKRKFNSGDIFDRATKKHKVDRTIALSNSDIPEPSNVQRLPGAEGLEHGRVSYLKRKIKARDQLIGEKDEVIKQQDAQIKKLERRCHRRFKDGGKDFRRLFNRVEGLKASLKDAAEKEHDLQSYVRQLEDQIKRRDEEIQKLSDCNRKLEAKHKDVDHTWETCAKGWF
;
A
#
# COMPACT_ATOMS: atom_id res chain seq x y z
N MET A 1 -30.26 14.24 19.61
CA MET A 1 -30.68 13.52 18.40
C MET A 1 -29.53 13.59 17.41
N ALA A 2 -28.80 12.49 17.23
CA ALA A 2 -27.69 12.43 16.30
C ALA A 2 -28.24 12.03 14.92
N ASP A 3 -28.04 12.91 13.93
CA ASP A 3 -28.31 12.63 12.52
C ASP A 3 -27.41 11.49 12.05
N ILE A 4 -27.93 10.28 12.14
CA ILE A 4 -27.45 9.13 11.37
C ILE A 4 -27.72 9.50 9.92
N LYS A 5 -26.68 9.93 9.19
CA LYS A 5 -26.72 10.15 7.74
C LYS A 5 -27.16 8.85 7.04
N ARG A 6 -28.48 8.68 6.93
CA ARG A 6 -29.16 7.82 5.96
C ARG A 6 -28.80 8.36 4.59
N GLY A 7 -27.86 7.69 3.94
CA GLY A 7 -27.45 7.97 2.58
C GLY A 7 -26.54 6.86 2.05
N GLN A 8 -26.80 5.62 2.45
CA GLN A 8 -26.17 4.45 1.85
C GLN A 8 -26.95 4.16 0.56
N PHE A 9 -26.73 5.01 -0.44
CA PHE A 9 -27.12 4.71 -1.81
C PHE A 9 -26.44 3.40 -2.22
N ASP A 10 -27.11 2.62 -3.07
CA ASP A 10 -26.54 1.49 -3.82
C ASP A 10 -25.34 1.96 -4.67
N LEU A 11 -24.22 2.23 -4.01
CA LEU A 11 -22.99 2.63 -4.66
C LEU A 11 -22.38 1.38 -5.27
N ASP A 12 -22.15 1.44 -6.59
CA ASP A 12 -21.38 0.41 -7.30
C ASP A 12 -20.10 0.11 -6.48
N PRO A 13 -19.94 -1.13 -5.96
CA PRO A 13 -18.78 -1.46 -5.15
C PRO A 13 -17.48 -1.40 -5.96
N TYR A 14 -17.58 -1.35 -7.29
CA TYR A 14 -16.49 -1.28 -8.25
C TYR A 14 -16.34 0.12 -8.89
N SER A 15 -17.15 1.12 -8.55
CA SER A 15 -17.01 2.48 -9.10
C SER A 15 -17.10 3.54 -8.01
N PRO A 16 -15.98 4.11 -7.55
CA PRO A 16 -16.00 5.23 -6.63
C PRO A 16 -16.40 6.49 -7.41
N SER A 17 -17.34 7.26 -6.86
CA SER A 17 -17.79 8.52 -7.47
C SER A 17 -17.10 9.75 -6.87
N MET A 18 -17.14 10.86 -7.62
CA MET A 18 -16.65 12.17 -7.17
C MET A 18 -17.29 12.62 -5.85
N GLU A 19 -18.56 12.26 -5.63
CA GLU A 19 -19.35 12.62 -4.45
C GLU A 19 -18.78 11.99 -3.16
N GLU A 20 -18.23 10.78 -3.26
CA GLU A 20 -17.62 10.08 -2.12
C GLU A 20 -16.39 10.80 -1.54
N PHE A 21 -15.79 11.71 -2.31
CA PHE A 21 -14.60 12.47 -1.90
C PHE A 21 -14.93 13.92 -1.53
N ARG A 22 -16.21 14.33 -1.59
CA ARG A 22 -16.62 15.73 -1.40
C ARG A 22 -16.12 16.32 -0.07
N ASP A 23 -16.29 15.58 1.03
CA ASP A 23 -15.88 16.03 2.36
C ASP A 23 -14.35 16.18 2.45
N LYS A 24 -13.60 15.18 1.96
CA LYS A 24 -12.12 15.21 1.91
C LYS A 24 -11.59 16.39 1.07
N ILE A 25 -12.24 16.71 -0.04
CA ILE A 25 -11.86 17.83 -0.91
C ILE A 25 -12.13 19.18 -0.22
N ARG A 26 -13.21 19.28 0.57
CA ARG A 26 -13.53 20.49 1.31
C ARG A 26 -12.53 20.77 2.43
N GLU A 27 -11.99 19.72 3.04
CA GLU A 27 -11.00 19.79 4.12
C GLU A 27 -9.57 20.11 3.61
N CYS A 28 -9.31 20.00 2.30
CA CYS A 28 -8.04 20.38 1.70
C CYS A 28 -7.77 21.89 1.77
N GLN A 29 -6.49 22.25 1.93
CA GLN A 29 -6.02 23.64 1.81
C GLN A 29 -6.28 24.24 0.41
N ASP A 30 -6.32 23.41 -0.63
CA ASP A 30 -6.57 23.81 -2.03
C ASP A 30 -7.65 22.90 -2.66
N PRO A 31 -8.94 23.19 -2.40
CA PRO A 31 -10.05 22.36 -2.89
C PRO A 31 -10.13 22.23 -4.42
N PRO A 32 -9.88 23.29 -5.23
CA PRO A 32 -9.85 23.17 -6.69
C PRO A 32 -8.78 22.19 -7.17
N MET A 33 -7.56 22.26 -6.64
CA MET A 33 -6.49 21.31 -6.97
C MET A 33 -6.86 19.89 -6.54
N ALA A 34 -7.37 19.71 -5.33
CA ALA A 34 -7.78 18.40 -4.81
C ALA A 34 -8.88 17.77 -5.68
N ARG A 35 -9.87 18.57 -6.10
CA ARG A 35 -10.92 18.13 -7.03
C ARG A 35 -10.34 17.67 -8.37
N SER A 36 -9.44 18.45 -8.97
CA SER A 36 -8.79 18.09 -10.24
C SER A 36 -8.00 16.78 -10.13
N ARG A 37 -7.29 16.57 -9.02
CA ARG A 37 -6.53 15.33 -8.75
C ARG A 37 -7.44 14.12 -8.58
N VAL A 38 -8.53 14.27 -7.82
CA VAL A 38 -9.50 13.20 -7.64
C VAL A 38 -10.15 12.85 -8.98
N GLN A 39 -10.55 13.84 -9.77
CA GLN A 39 -11.08 13.63 -11.11
C GLN A 39 -10.10 12.84 -11.98
N SER A 40 -8.82 13.24 -12.01
CA SER A 40 -7.78 12.53 -12.76
C SER A 40 -7.66 11.05 -12.34
N VAL A 41 -7.64 10.77 -11.04
CA VAL A 41 -7.55 9.38 -10.53
C VAL A 41 -8.78 8.56 -10.94
N LEU A 42 -9.99 9.12 -10.80
CA LEU A 42 -11.23 8.44 -11.14
C LEU A 42 -11.38 8.19 -12.64
N ASP A 43 -10.97 9.15 -13.49
CA ASP A 43 -11.01 9.01 -14.95
C ASP A 43 -10.07 7.89 -15.41
N ASN A 44 -8.83 7.89 -14.91
CA ASN A 44 -7.85 6.84 -15.22
C ASN A 44 -8.32 5.47 -14.72
N TYR A 45 -8.86 5.40 -13.50
CA TYR A 45 -9.41 4.16 -12.96
C TYR A 45 -10.55 3.64 -13.82
N SER A 46 -11.51 4.49 -14.20
CA SER A 46 -12.68 4.10 -14.99
C SER A 46 -12.30 3.53 -16.35
N GLN A 47 -11.27 4.09 -17.01
CA GLN A 47 -10.74 3.57 -18.27
C GLN A 47 -10.10 2.20 -18.10
N MET A 48 -9.25 2.02 -17.07
CA MET A 48 -8.53 0.77 -16.84
C MET A 48 -9.40 -0.34 -16.24
N ARG A 49 -10.49 0.03 -15.58
CA ARG A 49 -11.40 -0.90 -14.89
C ARG A 49 -11.95 -1.96 -15.83
N LEU A 50 -12.16 -1.62 -17.10
CA LEU A 50 -12.68 -2.51 -18.12
C LEU A 50 -11.78 -3.75 -18.34
N ASP A 51 -10.48 -3.59 -18.15
CA ASP A 51 -9.49 -4.65 -18.32
C ASP A 51 -9.15 -5.38 -16.99
N MET A 52 -9.72 -4.94 -15.85
CA MET A 52 -9.42 -5.50 -14.52
C MET A 52 -10.38 -6.62 -14.10
N PRO A 53 -9.88 -7.72 -13.50
CA PRO A 53 -10.72 -8.69 -12.79
C PRO A 53 -11.49 -8.04 -11.62
N LYS A 54 -12.72 -8.52 -11.34
CA LYS A 54 -13.58 -7.95 -10.28
C LYS A 54 -12.92 -7.92 -8.90
N ALA A 55 -12.13 -8.93 -8.54
CA ALA A 55 -11.40 -8.93 -7.28
C ALA A 55 -10.37 -7.79 -7.18
N ILE A 56 -9.69 -7.48 -8.28
CA ILE A 56 -8.75 -6.35 -8.35
C ILE A 56 -9.49 -5.03 -8.29
N GLN A 57 -10.60 -4.91 -9.02
CA GLN A 57 -11.46 -3.72 -8.96
C GLN A 57 -11.88 -3.40 -7.51
N LEU A 58 -12.31 -4.41 -6.74
CA LEU A 58 -12.64 -4.25 -5.31
C LEU A 58 -11.46 -3.82 -4.45
N LYS A 59 -10.26 -4.38 -4.69
CA LYS A 59 -9.06 -3.95 -3.95
C LYS A 59 -8.74 -2.48 -4.25
N VAL A 60 -8.84 -2.05 -5.51
CA VAL A 60 -8.61 -0.66 -5.91
C VAL A 60 -9.65 0.28 -5.33
N THR A 61 -10.95 -0.03 -5.44
CA THR A 61 -12.01 0.84 -4.89
C THR A 61 -11.93 0.96 -3.38
N ARG A 62 -11.65 -0.15 -2.66
CA ARG A 62 -11.39 -0.09 -1.21
C ARG A 62 -10.20 0.79 -0.89
N PHE A 63 -9.09 0.66 -1.63
CA PHE A 63 -7.93 1.51 -1.42
C PHE A 63 -8.26 2.99 -1.63
N LEU A 64 -8.93 3.34 -2.73
CA LEU A 64 -9.31 4.71 -3.04
C LEU A 64 -10.22 5.32 -1.96
N ARG A 65 -11.19 4.55 -1.45
CA ARG A 65 -12.12 5.03 -0.41
C ARG A 65 -11.44 5.27 0.95
N HIS A 66 -10.50 4.40 1.35
CA HIS A 66 -9.98 4.38 2.71
C HIS A 66 -8.61 5.05 2.87
N GLU A 67 -7.78 5.06 1.82
CA GLU A 67 -6.43 5.60 1.94
C GLU A 67 -6.44 7.13 1.94
N LYS A 68 -5.50 7.74 2.68
CA LYS A 68 -5.31 9.20 2.69
C LYS A 68 -4.48 9.62 1.48
N TRP A 69 -5.17 10.04 0.41
CA TRP A 69 -4.52 10.47 -0.83
C TRP A 69 -5.11 11.74 -1.46
N VAL A 70 -6.22 12.27 -0.96
CA VAL A 70 -6.81 13.52 -1.48
C VAL A 70 -5.98 14.73 -1.04
N ASP A 71 -5.58 14.77 0.24
CA ASP A 71 -4.81 15.87 0.86
C ASP A 71 -3.30 15.86 0.54
N ARG A 72 -2.90 15.33 -0.62
CA ARG A 72 -1.49 15.07 -0.92
C ARG A 72 -0.67 16.37 -1.02
N PRO A 73 0.56 16.40 -0.45
CA PRO A 73 1.45 17.54 -0.58
C PRO A 73 1.74 17.85 -2.05
N ARG A 74 2.00 19.12 -2.39
CA ARG A 74 2.38 19.52 -3.76
C ARG A 74 3.64 18.77 -4.25
N ASN A 75 4.54 18.46 -3.34
CA ASN A 75 5.80 17.77 -3.62
C ASN A 75 5.65 16.24 -3.57
N LEU A 76 5.91 15.58 -4.69
CA LEU A 76 5.85 14.11 -4.82
C LEU A 76 6.71 13.38 -3.78
N GLY A 77 7.92 13.89 -3.49
CA GLY A 77 8.86 13.29 -2.54
C GLY A 77 8.35 13.20 -1.10
N LEU A 78 7.30 13.96 -0.75
CA LEU A 78 6.63 13.92 0.55
C LEU A 78 5.36 13.06 0.55
N SER A 79 4.92 12.57 -0.62
CA SER A 79 3.78 11.67 -0.72
C SER A 79 4.12 10.32 -0.11
N ARG A 80 3.37 9.91 0.93
CA ARG A 80 3.49 8.58 1.55
C ARG A 80 3.40 7.43 0.53
N LEU A 81 2.51 7.55 -0.45
CA LEU A 81 2.34 6.56 -1.52
C LEU A 81 3.57 6.50 -2.43
N TYR A 82 4.16 7.65 -2.75
CA TYR A 82 5.42 7.65 -3.49
C TYR A 82 6.55 7.01 -2.66
N CYS A 83 6.67 7.35 -1.37
CA CYS A 83 7.66 6.74 -0.50
C CYS A 83 7.50 5.22 -0.37
N MET A 84 6.25 4.72 -0.39
CA MET A 84 5.93 3.29 -0.42
C MET A 84 6.46 2.62 -1.69
N LEU A 85 6.26 3.24 -2.85
CA LEU A 85 6.72 2.74 -4.15
C LEU A 85 8.25 2.86 -4.32
N ALA A 86 8.85 3.94 -3.81
CA ALA A 86 10.28 4.23 -3.96
C ALA A 86 11.16 3.52 -2.91
N GLY A 87 10.61 3.00 -1.81
CA GLY A 87 11.34 2.22 -0.82
C GLY A 87 12.23 3.02 0.14
N LYS A 88 11.92 4.30 0.43
CA LYS A 88 12.69 5.08 1.43
C LYS A 88 12.40 4.58 2.86
N GLY A 89 13.31 3.77 3.41
CA GLY A 89 13.31 3.33 4.82
C GLY A 89 12.43 2.12 5.16
N ARG A 90 11.82 1.46 4.18
CA ARG A 90 11.07 0.19 4.30
C ARG A 90 11.33 -0.68 3.07
N THR A 91 10.95 -1.96 3.13
CA THR A 91 10.85 -2.80 1.94
C THR A 91 10.01 -2.09 0.88
N LYS A 92 10.54 -2.05 -0.34
CA LYS A 92 9.87 -1.48 -1.51
C LYS A 92 8.63 -2.30 -1.84
N VAL A 93 7.49 -1.64 -2.01
CA VAL A 93 6.23 -2.32 -2.34
C VAL A 93 5.63 -1.66 -3.57
N LEU A 94 5.66 -2.38 -4.70
CA LEU A 94 5.09 -1.95 -5.98
C LEU A 94 3.56 -2.16 -6.01
N ASN A 95 2.87 -1.61 -5.01
CA ASN A 95 1.42 -1.74 -4.89
C ASN A 95 0.71 -1.01 -6.06
N PHE A 96 -0.17 -1.72 -6.75
CA PHE A 96 -0.82 -1.19 -7.94
C PHE A 96 -1.70 0.05 -7.67
N SER A 97 -2.47 0.07 -6.59
CA SER A 97 -3.32 1.21 -6.26
C SER A 97 -2.52 2.44 -5.85
N ALA A 98 -1.38 2.23 -5.18
CA ALA A 98 -0.43 3.29 -4.90
C ALA A 98 0.13 3.89 -6.20
N TRP A 99 0.51 3.03 -7.14
CA TRP A 99 0.96 3.42 -8.47
C TRP A 99 -0.10 4.23 -9.22
N LEU A 100 -1.33 3.73 -9.34
CA LEU A 100 -2.45 4.40 -10.02
C LEU A 100 -2.61 5.85 -9.54
N VAL A 101 -2.64 6.05 -8.22
CA VAL A 101 -2.82 7.38 -7.63
C VAL A 101 -1.62 8.29 -7.90
N VAL A 102 -0.39 7.79 -7.77
CA VAL A 102 0.82 8.59 -8.00
C VAL A 102 0.96 8.98 -9.47
N ALA A 103 0.75 8.02 -10.37
CA ALA A 103 0.80 8.20 -11.82
C ALA A 103 -0.27 9.18 -12.33
N ALA A 104 -1.49 9.11 -11.79
CA ALA A 104 -2.58 10.01 -12.18
C ALA A 104 -2.41 11.46 -11.68
N ILE A 105 -1.77 11.66 -10.52
CA ILE A 105 -1.57 12.99 -9.92
C ILE A 105 -0.31 13.67 -10.46
N TRP A 106 0.75 12.90 -10.72
CA TRP A 106 2.03 13.41 -11.22
C TRP A 106 2.50 12.70 -12.50
N PRO A 107 1.70 12.74 -13.58
CA PRO A 107 2.06 12.02 -14.80
C PRO A 107 3.35 12.54 -15.42
N SER A 108 3.76 13.79 -15.27
CA SER A 108 4.97 14.30 -15.95
C SER A 108 6.24 14.26 -15.09
N HIS A 109 6.18 13.70 -13.89
CA HIS A 109 7.29 13.78 -12.94
C HIS A 109 8.35 12.69 -13.19
N ARG A 110 9.64 13.07 -13.34
CA ARG A 110 10.73 12.12 -13.67
C ARG A 110 10.83 10.91 -12.73
N LEU A 111 10.61 11.12 -11.44
CA LEU A 111 10.60 10.03 -10.44
C LEU A 111 9.49 8.98 -10.66
N VAL A 112 8.42 9.34 -11.35
CA VAL A 112 7.31 8.42 -11.68
C VAL A 112 7.69 7.53 -12.85
N LEU A 113 8.51 8.00 -13.80
CA LEU A 113 9.03 7.17 -14.90
C LEU A 113 9.82 5.96 -14.39
N GLY A 114 10.70 6.16 -13.41
CA GLY A 114 11.47 5.05 -12.82
C GLY A 114 10.60 4.00 -12.14
N ILE A 115 9.49 4.43 -11.51
CA ILE A 115 8.50 3.49 -10.94
C ILE A 115 7.73 2.79 -12.06
N ALA A 116 7.41 3.46 -13.15
CA ALA A 116 6.73 2.87 -14.30
C ALA A 116 7.53 1.72 -14.93
N ASP A 117 8.85 1.88 -15.04
CA ASP A 117 9.75 0.84 -15.55
C ASP A 117 9.78 -0.38 -14.62
N GLU A 118 9.69 -0.16 -13.32
CA GLU A 118 9.64 -1.23 -12.31
C GLU A 118 8.30 -1.95 -12.28
N MET A 119 7.19 -1.20 -12.38
CA MET A 119 5.87 -1.76 -12.60
C MET A 119 5.86 -2.58 -13.90
N SER A 120 6.47 -2.07 -14.97
CA SER A 120 6.55 -2.79 -16.24
C SER A 120 7.30 -4.12 -16.09
N ARG A 121 8.40 -4.15 -15.32
CA ARG A 121 9.13 -5.38 -15.01
C ARG A 121 8.32 -6.35 -14.15
N LEU A 122 7.65 -5.87 -13.11
CA LEU A 122 6.81 -6.70 -12.24
C LEU A 122 5.67 -7.38 -13.04
N TRP A 123 5.03 -6.61 -13.91
CA TRP A 123 3.88 -7.07 -14.68
C TRP A 123 4.25 -7.74 -16.00
N GLY A 124 5.52 -7.69 -16.42
CA GLY A 124 5.98 -8.28 -17.68
C GLY A 124 5.42 -7.60 -18.93
N GLN A 125 4.85 -6.40 -18.80
CA GLN A 125 4.26 -5.62 -19.88
C GLN A 125 4.72 -4.18 -19.79
N LYS A 126 5.02 -3.56 -20.93
CA LYS A 126 5.48 -2.17 -20.96
C LYS A 126 4.31 -1.23 -20.65
N PHE A 127 4.43 -0.46 -19.58
CA PHE A 127 3.46 0.59 -19.26
C PHE A 127 3.70 1.79 -20.19
N PRO A 128 2.63 2.45 -20.67
CA PRO A 128 2.74 3.61 -21.57
C PRO A 128 3.20 4.84 -20.79
N ASP A 129 4.53 4.95 -20.66
CA ASP A 129 5.21 5.99 -19.89
C ASP A 129 4.68 6.05 -18.45
N THR A 130 4.23 7.23 -18.03
CA THR A 130 3.73 7.51 -16.67
C THR A 130 2.22 7.43 -16.54
N ARG A 131 1.49 7.11 -17.62
CA ARG A 131 0.04 7.01 -17.52
C ARG A 131 -0.33 5.77 -16.73
N PRO A 132 -1.29 5.86 -15.80
CA PRO A 132 -1.86 4.69 -15.18
C PRO A 132 -2.34 3.70 -16.25
N PHE A 133 -1.96 2.43 -16.09
CA PHE A 133 -2.25 1.37 -17.02
C PHE A 133 -2.43 0.06 -16.27
N PHE A 134 -3.42 -0.72 -16.67
CA PHE A 134 -3.60 -2.08 -16.18
C PHE A 134 -3.22 -3.03 -17.32
N PRO A 135 -2.32 -4.00 -17.07
CA PRO A 135 -1.86 -4.90 -18.12
C PRO A 135 -2.98 -5.79 -18.65
N LYS A 136 -2.99 -5.98 -19.96
CA LYS A 136 -4.05 -6.72 -20.67
C LYS A 136 -3.78 -8.21 -20.62
N ASN A 137 -4.84 -9.03 -20.69
CA ASN A 137 -4.75 -10.49 -20.76
C ASN A 137 -4.03 -11.15 -19.56
N VAL A 138 -4.07 -10.53 -18.38
CA VAL A 138 -3.54 -11.09 -17.14
C VAL A 138 -4.61 -11.94 -16.47
N SER A 139 -4.26 -13.15 -16.02
CA SER A 139 -5.20 -13.99 -15.26
C SER A 139 -5.52 -13.36 -13.90
N GLU A 140 -6.69 -13.67 -13.33
CA GLU A 140 -7.07 -13.14 -12.01
C GLU A 140 -6.07 -13.54 -10.92
N GLU A 141 -5.53 -14.75 -10.99
CA GLU A 141 -4.53 -15.28 -10.06
C GLU A 141 -3.20 -14.51 -10.15
N GLU A 142 -2.70 -14.29 -11.37
CA GLU A 142 -1.47 -13.53 -11.60
C GLU A 142 -1.64 -12.07 -11.16
N ALA A 143 -2.78 -11.47 -11.50
CA ALA A 143 -3.10 -10.11 -11.08
C ALA A 143 -3.14 -9.98 -9.56
N LEU A 144 -3.73 -10.96 -8.85
CA LEU A 144 -3.78 -10.96 -7.38
C LEU A 144 -2.40 -11.14 -6.75
N LEU A 145 -1.55 -11.99 -7.32
CA LEU A 145 -0.18 -12.23 -6.85
C LEU A 145 0.68 -10.96 -6.99
N LYS A 146 0.56 -10.26 -8.11
CA LYS A 146 1.36 -9.07 -8.45
C LYS A 146 0.81 -7.78 -7.85
N TYR A 147 -0.50 -7.72 -7.56
CA TYR A 147 -1.18 -6.50 -7.09
C TYR A 147 -0.51 -5.85 -5.87
N ASP A 148 -0.14 -6.67 -4.88
CA ASP A 148 0.44 -6.20 -3.63
C ASP A 148 1.94 -5.86 -3.78
N GLY A 149 2.56 -6.12 -4.94
CA GLY A 149 3.93 -5.70 -5.23
C GLY A 149 5.02 -6.54 -4.55
N ASN A 150 4.70 -7.79 -4.16
CA ASN A 150 5.67 -8.71 -3.57
C ASN A 150 6.62 -9.23 -4.66
N PHE A 151 7.71 -8.50 -4.88
CA PHE A 151 8.79 -8.92 -5.76
C PHE A 151 9.66 -9.97 -5.06
N VAL A 152 9.77 -11.17 -5.63
CA VAL A 152 10.91 -12.06 -5.39
C VAL A 152 11.84 -11.85 -6.59
N PRO A 153 13.07 -11.32 -6.41
CA PRO A 153 14.04 -11.29 -7.49
C PRO A 153 14.31 -12.73 -7.93
N ALA A 154 13.96 -13.05 -9.17
CA ALA A 154 14.48 -14.23 -9.83
C ALA A 154 15.94 -13.95 -10.21
N ASP A 155 16.83 -14.81 -9.72
CA ASP A 155 18.19 -15.06 -10.16
C ASP A 155 19.24 -13.94 -9.99
N ASP A 156 19.97 -14.01 -8.88
CA ASP A 156 21.42 -14.20 -9.00
C ASP A 156 21.70 -15.71 -9.07
N CYS A 157 21.57 -16.28 -10.28
CA CYS A 157 22.30 -17.48 -10.62
C CYS A 157 23.80 -17.11 -10.65
N SER A 158 24.56 -17.57 -9.67
CA SER A 158 26.02 -17.64 -9.76
C SER A 158 26.46 -19.01 -9.27
N LEU A 159 26.51 -19.95 -10.22
CA LEU A 159 27.52 -20.99 -10.19
C LEU A 159 28.85 -20.33 -10.54
N SER A 160 29.71 -20.16 -9.54
CA SER A 160 31.15 -20.24 -9.73
C SER A 160 31.77 -20.81 -8.45
N GLU A 161 32.08 -22.10 -8.49
CA GLU A 161 33.15 -22.66 -7.69
C GLU A 161 34.46 -21.95 -8.06
N ALA A 162 35.15 -21.40 -7.07
CA ALA A 162 36.56 -21.66 -6.78
C ALA A 162 37.07 -20.72 -5.67
N GLY A 163 37.73 -21.29 -4.66
CA GLY A 163 38.83 -20.61 -3.95
C GLY A 163 38.56 -20.11 -2.54
N ASP A 164 38.51 -21.04 -1.58
CA ASP A 164 39.35 -21.11 -0.37
C ASP A 164 39.58 -19.88 0.55
N GLY A 165 39.45 -20.10 1.87
CA GLY A 165 40.13 -19.29 2.89
C GLY A 165 39.31 -18.61 4.00
N ASN A 166 38.86 -19.42 4.97
CA ASN A 166 38.72 -19.18 6.43
C ASN A 166 38.03 -17.92 7.06
N PRO A 167 37.23 -18.09 8.14
CA PRO A 167 36.50 -17.00 8.81
C PRO A 167 37.23 -16.47 10.06
N LYS A 168 37.25 -15.15 10.25
CA LYS A 168 37.42 -14.53 11.59
C LYS A 168 36.89 -13.09 11.62
N ASP A 169 35.71 -12.96 12.21
CA ASP A 169 35.44 -12.25 13.46
C ASP A 169 35.67 -10.72 13.60
N ILE A 170 34.71 -10.13 14.35
CA ILE A 170 34.70 -8.92 15.18
C ILE A 170 34.57 -7.48 14.59
N ASN A 171 33.43 -6.88 14.97
CA ASN A 171 33.18 -5.53 15.49
C ASN A 171 33.43 -4.23 14.69
N LYS A 172 32.30 -3.51 14.58
CA LYS A 172 32.01 -2.10 14.94
C LYS A 172 32.76 -0.92 14.29
N GLU A 173 31.85 0.00 13.93
CA GLU A 173 31.91 1.46 14.03
C GLU A 173 32.48 2.29 12.88
N ASP A 174 31.59 3.20 12.46
CA ASP A 174 31.82 4.54 11.95
C ASP A 174 32.82 4.74 10.82
N ASN A 175 32.28 5.14 9.66
CA ASN A 175 32.65 6.45 9.14
C ASN A 175 31.65 7.00 8.12
N LYS A 176 31.25 8.25 8.38
CA LYS A 176 30.79 9.23 7.38
C LYS A 176 31.68 9.17 6.14
N ARG A 177 31.10 9.19 4.93
CA ARG A 177 31.62 9.96 3.78
C ARG A 177 30.63 9.97 2.61
N LYS A 178 30.27 11.20 2.23
CA LYS A 178 29.96 11.74 0.90
C LYS A 178 29.71 10.69 -0.21
N PHE A 179 28.47 10.57 -0.64
CA PHE A 179 28.17 9.99 -1.94
C PHE A 179 28.34 11.05 -3.03
N ASN A 180 29.39 10.88 -3.83
CA ASN A 180 29.52 11.54 -5.12
C ASN A 180 28.46 10.96 -6.07
N SER A 181 27.64 11.86 -6.58
CA SER A 181 26.77 11.64 -7.72
C SER A 181 27.62 11.61 -8.99
N GLY A 182 27.62 10.48 -9.69
CA GLY A 182 28.10 10.40 -11.07
C GLY A 182 29.06 9.25 -11.28
N ASP A 183 28.54 8.04 -11.48
CA ASP A 183 29.20 7.05 -12.36
C ASP A 183 28.33 5.83 -12.71
N ILE A 184 27.10 6.05 -13.22
CA ILE A 184 26.23 4.95 -13.70
C ILE A 184 25.79 5.15 -15.16
N PHE A 185 26.31 6.17 -15.86
CA PHE A 185 25.80 6.56 -17.18
C PHE A 185 26.66 6.23 -18.40
N ASP A 186 27.67 5.36 -18.29
CA ASP A 186 28.54 5.03 -19.43
C ASP A 186 28.43 3.58 -19.97
N ARG A 187 27.47 2.77 -19.52
CA ARG A 187 27.37 1.36 -19.96
C ARG A 187 26.25 1.02 -20.93
N ALA A 188 25.39 1.96 -21.32
CA ALA A 188 24.18 1.66 -22.10
C ALA A 188 24.23 2.09 -23.58
N THR A 189 25.40 2.49 -24.10
CA THR A 189 25.55 2.94 -25.49
C THR A 189 26.56 2.09 -26.25
N LYS A 190 26.24 0.81 -26.50
CA LYS A 190 26.74 0.06 -27.67
C LYS A 190 26.10 -1.32 -27.76
N LYS A 191 25.65 -1.65 -28.98
CA LYS A 191 25.15 -2.96 -29.50
C LYS A 191 23.67 -3.23 -29.17
N HIS A 192 22.78 -3.57 -30.09
CA HIS A 192 22.87 -3.85 -31.51
C HIS A 192 21.47 -3.63 -32.13
N LYS A 193 21.39 -2.97 -33.29
CA LYS A 193 20.33 -3.18 -34.28
C LYS A 193 20.51 -4.60 -34.84
N VAL A 194 19.45 -5.41 -34.90
CA VAL A 194 19.07 -6.30 -36.04
C VAL A 194 17.57 -6.59 -35.93
N ASP A 195 16.93 -6.53 -37.09
CA ASP A 195 15.51 -6.69 -37.40
C ASP A 195 14.95 -8.12 -37.26
N ARG A 196 13.68 -8.20 -36.81
CA ARG A 196 12.52 -8.87 -37.46
C ARG A 196 12.50 -10.41 -37.67
N THR A 197 11.43 -11.01 -37.11
CA THR A 197 10.62 -12.17 -37.59
C THR A 197 11.29 -13.52 -37.84
N ILE A 198 10.69 -14.61 -37.32
CA ILE A 198 10.10 -15.74 -38.07
C ILE A 198 9.68 -16.87 -37.11
N ALA A 199 8.61 -17.55 -37.50
CA ALA A 199 7.94 -18.67 -36.86
C ALA A 199 8.85 -19.82 -36.40
N LEU A 200 8.40 -20.50 -35.35
CA LEU A 200 8.92 -21.77 -34.82
C LEU A 200 8.96 -22.83 -35.94
N SER A 201 10.17 -23.19 -36.37
CA SER A 201 10.47 -24.36 -37.20
C SER A 201 11.12 -25.43 -36.34
N ASN A 202 10.61 -26.67 -36.40
CA ASN A 202 11.04 -27.84 -35.62
C ASN A 202 12.42 -28.41 -36.02
N SER A 203 13.39 -27.58 -36.41
CA SER A 203 14.70 -28.05 -36.92
C SER A 203 15.88 -27.87 -35.95
N ASP A 204 15.71 -27.19 -34.81
CA ASP A 204 16.82 -26.90 -33.91
C ASP A 204 16.83 -27.83 -32.68
N ILE A 205 17.36 -29.04 -32.86
CA ILE A 205 17.89 -29.84 -31.74
C ILE A 205 19.32 -30.26 -32.11
N PRO A 206 20.34 -30.01 -31.26
CA PRO A 206 21.73 -30.29 -31.61
C PRO A 206 21.95 -31.79 -31.85
N GLU A 207 22.58 -32.13 -32.98
CA GLU A 207 23.13 -33.46 -33.18
C GLU A 207 24.27 -33.72 -32.18
N PRO A 208 24.33 -34.91 -31.54
CA PRO A 208 25.41 -35.24 -30.64
C PRO A 208 26.73 -35.33 -31.42
N SER A 209 27.76 -34.65 -30.92
CA SER A 209 29.07 -34.42 -31.55
C SER A 209 29.94 -35.68 -31.77
N ASN A 210 29.39 -36.88 -31.58
CA ASN A 210 30.12 -38.14 -31.62
C ASN A 210 29.42 -39.20 -32.49
N VAL A 211 29.20 -38.91 -33.78
CA VAL A 211 28.92 -39.96 -34.78
C VAL A 211 29.52 -39.56 -36.14
N GLN A 212 30.66 -40.16 -36.51
CA GLN A 212 31.23 -40.08 -37.86
C GLN A 212 30.28 -40.65 -38.93
N ARG A 213 30.32 -40.05 -40.14
CA ARG A 213 29.56 -40.44 -41.34
C ARG A 213 29.83 -41.89 -41.79
N LEU A 214 28.78 -42.52 -42.32
CA LEU A 214 28.67 -43.86 -42.92
C LEU A 214 29.87 -44.33 -43.77
N PRO A 215 30.12 -45.65 -43.82
CA PRO A 215 30.62 -46.34 -45.02
C PRO A 215 29.51 -47.11 -45.77
N GLY A 216 29.62 -47.07 -47.11
CA GLY A 216 29.42 -48.13 -48.10
C GLY A 216 28.14 -48.98 -48.12
N ALA A 217 27.52 -49.02 -49.30
CA ALA A 217 26.36 -49.82 -49.69
C ALA A 217 26.58 -51.35 -49.54
N GLU A 218 25.86 -51.95 -48.58
CA GLU A 218 25.36 -53.34 -48.48
C GLU A 218 25.14 -53.65 -46.98
N GLY A 219 24.03 -53.16 -46.42
CA GLY A 219 23.79 -53.19 -44.96
C GLY A 219 23.01 -51.99 -44.40
N LEU A 220 22.28 -51.25 -45.26
CA LEU A 220 21.64 -49.97 -44.95
C LEU A 220 20.64 -50.03 -43.78
N GLU A 221 19.87 -51.11 -43.69
CA GLU A 221 18.87 -51.33 -42.64
C GLU A 221 19.53 -51.57 -41.27
N HIS A 222 20.58 -52.40 -41.22
CA HIS A 222 21.26 -52.75 -39.98
C HIS A 222 22.04 -51.55 -39.38
N GLY A 223 22.61 -50.71 -40.24
CA GLY A 223 23.25 -49.45 -39.84
C GLY A 223 22.24 -48.43 -39.29
N ARG A 224 21.06 -48.29 -39.92
CA ARG A 224 19.97 -47.42 -39.44
C ARG A 224 19.40 -47.88 -38.10
N VAL A 225 19.15 -49.17 -37.93
CA VAL A 225 18.67 -49.75 -36.66
C VAL A 225 19.70 -49.55 -35.54
N SER A 226 20.99 -49.73 -35.83
CA SER A 226 22.08 -49.51 -34.86
C SER A 226 22.25 -48.03 -34.47
N TYR A 227 22.01 -47.11 -35.40
CA TYR A 227 21.98 -45.68 -35.13
C TYR A 227 20.78 -45.28 -34.25
N LEU A 228 19.58 -45.77 -34.58
CA LEU A 228 18.37 -45.52 -33.80
C LEU A 228 18.47 -46.09 -32.37
N LYS A 229 19.02 -47.31 -32.19
CA LYS A 229 19.28 -47.88 -30.87
C LYS A 229 20.18 -46.99 -30.00
N ARG A 230 21.24 -46.42 -30.58
CA ARG A 230 22.12 -45.48 -29.86
C ARG A 230 21.40 -44.20 -29.47
N LYS A 231 20.57 -43.66 -30.38
CA LYS A 231 19.77 -42.45 -30.13
C LYS A 231 18.71 -42.66 -29.04
N ILE A 232 18.08 -43.84 -29.00
CA ILE A 232 17.13 -44.22 -27.95
C ILE A 232 17.86 -44.31 -26.61
N LYS A 233 18.99 -45.04 -26.53
CA LYS A 233 19.77 -45.17 -25.29
C LYS A 233 20.22 -43.81 -24.74
N ALA A 234 20.66 -42.89 -25.60
CA ALA A 234 21.03 -41.53 -25.19
C ALA A 234 19.83 -40.72 -24.67
N ARG A 235 18.64 -40.90 -25.26
CA ARG A 235 17.41 -40.28 -24.76
C ARG A 235 16.99 -40.84 -23.42
N ASP A 236 17.04 -42.16 -23.23
CA ASP A 236 16.67 -42.80 -21.96
C ASP A 236 17.57 -42.32 -20.83
N GLN A 237 18.86 -42.10 -21.11
CA GLN A 237 19.80 -41.56 -20.14
C GLN A 237 19.48 -40.09 -19.77
N LEU A 238 19.16 -39.25 -20.76
CA LEU A 238 18.69 -37.88 -20.52
C LEU A 238 17.36 -37.81 -19.76
N ILE A 239 16.45 -38.76 -20.01
CA ILE A 239 15.18 -38.87 -19.27
C ILE A 239 15.47 -39.21 -17.80
N GLY A 240 16.35 -40.19 -17.55
CA GLY A 240 16.75 -40.53 -16.18
C GLY A 240 17.38 -39.36 -15.41
N GLU A 241 18.25 -38.58 -16.07
CA GLU A 241 18.82 -37.36 -15.46
C GLU A 241 17.74 -36.32 -15.13
N LYS A 242 16.78 -36.10 -16.04
CA LYS A 242 15.67 -35.17 -15.80
C LYS A 242 14.73 -35.65 -14.70
N ASP A 243 14.48 -36.95 -14.60
CA ASP A 243 13.64 -37.52 -13.53
C ASP A 243 14.26 -37.31 -12.15
N GLU A 244 15.59 -37.42 -12.02
CA GLU A 244 16.27 -37.10 -10.75
C GLU A 244 16.19 -35.61 -10.41
N VAL A 245 16.32 -34.71 -11.40
CA VAL A 245 16.11 -33.27 -11.20
C VAL A 245 14.68 -32.97 -10.75
N ILE A 246 13.68 -33.61 -11.35
CA ILE A 246 12.27 -33.46 -10.98
C ILE A 246 12.06 -33.94 -9.53
N LYS A 247 12.61 -35.10 -9.14
CA LYS A 247 12.53 -35.59 -7.75
C LYS A 247 13.15 -34.61 -6.74
N GLN A 248 14.28 -34.00 -7.09
CA GLN A 248 14.91 -32.98 -6.24
C GLN A 248 14.06 -31.72 -6.11
N GLN A 249 13.47 -31.25 -7.21
CA GLN A 249 12.56 -30.10 -7.20
C GLN A 249 11.30 -30.38 -6.38
N ASP A 250 10.68 -31.56 -6.53
CA ASP A 250 9.52 -31.97 -5.74
C ASP A 250 9.82 -32.03 -4.23
N ALA A 251 11.01 -32.49 -3.85
CA ALA A 251 11.45 -32.49 -2.46
C ALA A 251 11.61 -31.07 -1.91
N GLN A 252 12.11 -30.14 -2.72
CA GLN A 252 12.22 -28.72 -2.35
C GLN A 252 10.83 -28.06 -2.20
N ILE A 253 9.91 -28.32 -3.12
CA ILE A 253 8.52 -27.81 -3.07
C ILE A 253 7.85 -28.28 -1.79
N LYS A 254 7.89 -29.59 -1.48
CA LYS A 254 7.33 -30.13 -0.23
C LYS A 254 7.92 -29.48 1.02
N LYS A 255 9.22 -29.13 1.01
CA LYS A 255 9.87 -28.44 2.14
C LYS A 255 9.35 -27.01 2.28
N LEU A 256 9.14 -26.30 1.18
CA LEU A 256 8.58 -24.94 1.15
C LEU A 256 7.12 -24.92 1.60
N GLU A 257 6.29 -25.85 1.13
CA GLU A 257 4.89 -25.96 1.55
C GLU A 257 4.76 -26.16 3.07
N ARG A 258 5.56 -27.08 3.64
CA ARG A 258 5.60 -27.30 5.10
C ARG A 258 6.07 -26.06 5.88
N ARG A 259 6.97 -25.26 5.30
CA ARG A 259 7.42 -23.99 5.91
C ARG A 259 6.32 -22.94 5.85
N CYS A 260 5.62 -22.86 4.73
CA CYS A 260 4.50 -21.96 4.50
C CYS A 260 3.36 -22.26 5.48
N HIS A 261 2.95 -23.53 5.57
CA HIS A 261 1.88 -23.98 6.46
C HIS A 261 2.16 -23.65 7.94
N ARG A 262 3.40 -23.82 8.41
CA ARG A 262 3.81 -23.43 9.77
C ARG A 262 3.66 -21.93 10.01
N ARG A 263 4.16 -21.09 9.09
CA ARG A 263 4.02 -19.62 9.20
C ARG A 263 2.56 -19.16 9.21
N PHE A 264 1.71 -19.77 8.40
CA PHE A 264 0.28 -19.46 8.39
C PHE A 264 -0.42 -19.84 9.70
N LYS A 265 -0.08 -20.99 10.29
CA LYS A 265 -0.66 -21.44 11.55
C LYS A 265 -0.25 -20.57 12.74
N ASP A 266 1.02 -20.16 12.77
CA ASP A 266 1.54 -19.28 13.83
C ASP A 266 0.99 -17.86 13.68
N GLY A 267 1.00 -17.31 12.45
CA GLY A 267 0.40 -16.01 12.18
C GLY A 267 -1.09 -15.96 12.51
N GLY A 268 -1.84 -17.04 12.25
CA GLY A 268 -3.26 -17.13 12.61
C GLY A 268 -3.54 -17.02 14.11
N LYS A 269 -2.63 -17.50 14.98
CA LYS A 269 -2.75 -17.33 16.43
C LYS A 269 -2.50 -15.89 16.85
N ASP A 270 -1.51 -15.24 16.25
CA ASP A 270 -1.18 -13.84 16.54
C ASP A 270 -2.30 -12.90 16.09
N PHE A 271 -2.87 -13.13 14.91
CA PHE A 271 -4.05 -12.38 14.45
C PHE A 271 -5.24 -12.54 15.39
N ARG A 272 -5.52 -13.76 15.87
CA ARG A 272 -6.62 -14.02 16.81
C ARG A 272 -6.39 -13.31 18.15
N ARG A 273 -5.16 -13.32 18.68
CA ARG A 273 -4.80 -12.58 19.90
C ARG A 273 -4.99 -11.09 19.73
N LEU A 274 -4.55 -10.54 18.60
CA LEU A 274 -4.66 -9.12 18.29
C LEU A 274 -6.13 -8.70 18.14
N PHE A 275 -6.93 -9.53 17.47
CA PHE A 275 -8.38 -9.31 17.34
C PHE A 275 -9.08 -9.26 18.71
N ASN A 276 -8.81 -10.23 19.58
CA ASN A 276 -9.39 -10.25 20.93
C ASN A 276 -8.97 -9.02 21.75
N ARG A 277 -7.72 -8.55 21.60
CA ARG A 277 -7.24 -7.34 22.27
C ARG A 277 -7.95 -6.09 21.77
N VAL A 278 -8.18 -5.99 20.46
CA VAL A 278 -8.92 -4.86 19.85
C VAL A 278 -10.37 -4.84 20.34
N GLU A 279 -11.04 -5.99 20.37
CA GLU A 279 -12.42 -6.07 20.90
C GLU A 279 -12.47 -5.70 22.40
N GLY A 280 -11.49 -6.12 23.20
CA GLY A 280 -11.38 -5.70 24.60
C GLY A 280 -11.20 -4.17 24.76
N LEU A 281 -10.35 -3.56 23.94
CA LEU A 281 -10.15 -2.11 23.94
C LEU A 281 -11.41 -1.36 23.50
N LYS A 282 -12.15 -1.89 22.53
CA LYS A 282 -13.42 -1.31 22.06
C LYS A 282 -14.48 -1.33 23.16
N ALA A 283 -14.58 -2.41 23.93
CA ALA A 283 -15.48 -2.47 25.08
C ALA A 283 -15.08 -1.46 26.16
N SER A 284 -13.79 -1.35 26.48
CA SER A 284 -13.29 -0.36 27.45
C SER A 284 -13.53 1.08 27.00
N LEU A 285 -13.40 1.38 25.71
CA LEU A 285 -13.68 2.71 25.16
C LEU A 285 -15.16 3.07 25.29
N LYS A 286 -16.05 2.09 25.10
CA LYS A 286 -17.50 2.30 25.27
C LYS A 286 -17.84 2.63 26.73
N ASP A 287 -17.28 1.88 27.69
CA ASP A 287 -17.46 2.15 29.13
C ASP A 287 -16.92 3.55 29.52
N ALA A 288 -15.78 3.95 28.97
CA ALA A 288 -15.23 5.28 29.19
C ALA A 288 -16.13 6.40 28.63
N ALA A 289 -16.72 6.19 27.43
CA ALA A 289 -17.62 7.15 26.82
C ALA A 289 -18.95 7.30 27.61
N GLU A 290 -19.46 6.21 28.19
CA GLU A 290 -20.63 6.25 29.08
C GLU A 290 -20.32 7.06 30.35
N LYS A 291 -19.17 6.83 30.99
CA LYS A 291 -18.72 7.63 32.15
C LYS A 291 -18.50 9.11 31.81
N GLU A 292 -17.97 9.42 30.64
CA GLU A 292 -17.79 10.80 30.20
C GLU A 292 -19.15 11.51 30.05
N HIS A 293 -20.14 10.83 29.48
CA HIS A 293 -21.50 11.37 29.35
C HIS A 293 -22.15 11.64 30.71
N ASP A 294 -21.97 10.74 31.68
CA ASP A 294 -22.47 10.92 33.05
C ASP A 294 -21.80 12.13 33.73
N LEU A 295 -20.48 12.28 33.57
CA LEU A 295 -19.75 13.45 34.08
C LEU A 295 -20.21 14.75 33.42
N GLN A 296 -20.41 14.76 32.10
CA GLN A 296 -20.94 15.94 31.39
C GLN A 296 -22.34 16.32 31.91
N SER A 297 -23.19 15.32 32.20
CA SER A 297 -24.51 15.54 32.78
C SER A 297 -24.41 16.15 34.19
N TYR A 298 -23.47 15.67 35.01
CA TYR A 298 -23.22 16.21 36.34
C TYR A 298 -22.68 17.64 36.31
N VAL A 299 -21.76 17.95 35.40
CA VAL A 299 -21.23 19.32 35.22
C VAL A 299 -22.35 20.29 34.86
N ARG A 300 -23.25 19.93 33.94
CA ARG A 300 -24.42 20.78 33.61
C ARG A 300 -25.31 21.05 34.82
N GLN A 301 -25.53 20.05 35.67
CA GLN A 301 -26.29 20.25 36.91
C GLN A 301 -25.61 21.25 37.85
N LEU A 302 -24.28 21.21 37.96
CA LEU A 302 -23.52 22.17 38.76
C LEU A 302 -23.58 23.58 38.15
N GLU A 303 -23.48 23.71 36.83
CA GLU A 303 -23.65 25.00 36.13
C GLU A 303 -25.02 25.63 36.42
N ASP A 304 -26.10 24.83 36.37
CA ASP A 304 -27.45 25.29 36.71
C ASP A 304 -27.60 25.67 38.19
N GLN A 305 -26.85 25.03 39.10
CA GLN A 305 -26.83 25.42 40.51
C GLN A 305 -26.07 26.73 40.73
N ILE A 306 -24.93 26.91 40.06
CA ILE A 306 -24.15 28.16 40.11
C ILE A 306 -25.00 29.32 39.61
N LYS A 307 -25.65 29.17 38.46
CA LYS A 307 -26.53 30.20 37.90
C LYS A 307 -27.65 30.62 38.86
N ARG A 308 -28.29 29.65 39.51
CA ARG A 308 -29.32 29.92 40.52
C ARG A 308 -28.77 30.70 41.72
N ARG A 309 -27.57 30.36 42.18
CA ARG A 309 -26.91 31.09 43.27
C ARG A 309 -26.53 32.51 42.85
N ASP A 310 -26.05 32.72 41.63
CA ASP A 310 -25.73 34.06 41.11
C ASP A 310 -26.98 34.94 41.05
N GLU A 311 -28.11 34.39 40.60
CA GLU A 311 -29.40 35.08 40.61
C GLU A 311 -29.86 35.45 42.04
N GLU A 312 -29.62 34.59 43.03
CA GLU A 312 -29.92 34.85 44.44
C GLU A 312 -29.02 35.94 45.03
N ILE A 313 -27.71 35.87 44.76
CA ILE A 313 -26.74 36.91 45.16
C ILE A 313 -27.16 38.27 44.58
N GLN A 314 -27.59 38.31 43.31
CA GLN A 314 -28.05 39.53 42.69
C GLN A 314 -29.28 40.12 43.39
N LYS A 315 -30.27 39.27 43.73
CA LYS A 315 -31.47 39.70 44.49
C LYS A 315 -31.11 40.25 45.86
N LEU A 316 -30.21 39.57 46.58
CA LEU A 316 -29.73 40.02 47.89
C LEU A 316 -28.97 41.34 47.80
N SER A 317 -28.13 41.51 46.76
CA SER A 317 -27.43 42.76 46.48
C SER A 317 -28.39 43.92 46.24
N ASP A 318 -29.44 43.71 45.43
CA ASP A 318 -30.48 44.71 45.18
C ASP A 318 -31.26 45.08 46.46
N CYS A 319 -31.55 44.09 47.32
CA CYS A 319 -32.18 44.32 48.63
C CYS A 319 -31.27 45.15 49.56
N ASN A 320 -29.99 44.81 49.64
CA ASN A 320 -29.02 45.58 50.43
C ASN A 320 -28.91 47.02 49.94
N ARG A 321 -28.84 47.24 48.63
CA ARG A 321 -28.81 48.60 48.05
C ARG A 321 -30.06 49.42 48.44
N LYS A 322 -31.24 48.80 48.46
CA LYS A 322 -32.48 49.46 48.90
C LYS A 322 -32.46 49.79 50.40
N LEU A 323 -31.91 48.91 51.23
CA LEU A 323 -31.79 49.15 52.67
C LEU A 323 -30.78 50.27 52.95
N GLU A 324 -29.63 50.29 52.29
CA GLU A 324 -28.65 51.36 52.40
C GLU A 324 -29.23 52.73 52.00
N ALA A 325 -30.01 52.79 50.92
CA ALA A 325 -30.69 54.02 50.52
C ALA A 325 -31.66 54.51 51.61
N LYS A 326 -32.47 53.61 52.18
CA LYS A 326 -33.37 53.95 53.30
C LYS A 326 -32.60 54.42 54.54
N HIS A 327 -31.47 53.80 54.86
CA HIS A 327 -30.65 54.21 56.01
C HIS A 327 -30.12 55.63 55.82
N LYS A 328 -29.60 55.94 54.61
CA LYS A 328 -29.15 57.29 54.27
C LYS A 328 -30.27 58.33 54.37
N ASP A 329 -31.47 58.03 53.89
CA ASP A 329 -32.63 58.93 54.00
C ASP A 329 -33.00 59.19 55.47
N VAL A 330 -32.96 58.15 56.33
CA VAL A 330 -33.22 58.27 57.76
C VAL A 330 -32.13 59.12 58.44
N ASP A 331 -30.85 58.91 58.13
CA ASP A 331 -29.76 59.72 58.65
C ASP A 331 -29.89 61.19 58.22
N HIS A 332 -30.25 61.45 56.95
CA HIS A 332 -30.46 62.80 56.44
C HIS A 332 -31.64 63.50 57.13
N THR A 333 -32.75 62.79 57.35
CA THR A 333 -33.92 63.35 58.07
C THR A 333 -33.59 63.65 59.53
N TRP A 334 -32.83 62.80 60.21
CA TRP A 334 -32.34 63.07 61.57
C TRP A 334 -31.42 64.29 61.63
N GLU A 335 -30.45 64.42 60.72
CA GLU A 335 -29.57 65.58 60.66
C GLU A 335 -30.35 66.88 60.39
N THR A 336 -31.39 66.83 59.55
CA THR A 336 -32.21 67.99 59.21
C THR A 336 -33.07 68.42 60.41
N CYS A 337 -33.66 67.46 61.13
CA CYS A 337 -34.40 67.72 62.36
C CYS A 337 -33.50 68.28 63.48
N ALA A 338 -32.28 67.76 63.62
CA ALA A 338 -31.32 68.24 64.62
C ALA A 338 -30.83 69.67 64.35
N LYS A 339 -30.73 70.08 63.07
CA LYS A 339 -30.34 71.45 62.67
C LYS A 339 -31.47 72.48 62.79
N GLY A 340 -32.74 72.05 62.82
CA GLY A 340 -33.90 72.95 62.98
C GLY A 340 -34.28 73.28 64.44
N TRP A 341 -33.53 72.75 65.42
CA TRP A 341 -33.78 72.91 66.86
C TRP A 341 -32.80 73.84 67.58
N PHE A 342 -31.93 74.54 66.83
CA PHE A 342 -31.03 75.57 67.36
C PHE A 342 -31.46 76.98 66.96
#